data_AF-T1ATU6-F1
#
_entry.id   AF-T1ATU6-F1
#
_cell.length_a   1.000
_cell.length_b   1.000
_cell.length_c   1.000
_cell.angle_alpha   90.00
_cell.angle_beta   90.00
_cell.angle_gamma   90.00
#
_symmetry.space_group_name_H-M   'P 1'
#
loop_
_entity.id
_entity.type
_entity.pdbx_description
1 polymer ?
#
loop_
_entity_poly.entity_id
_entity_poly.type
_entity_poly.pdbx_seq_one_letter_code
_entity_poly.pdbx_strand_id
1 'polypeptide(L)'
;MDFFAHQADARRHSRRMVVLFVLAVLAIVAAVDALIFVVFGLASSNPDGSVQVPLQTLIAVSLGVICVIALASMYRSASLRGGGGAVARGLHATPVPPDTNNPAWRRLRNVIEEVAIAAGVPVPEIYVLEQDARHQCVR
;
A
#
# COMPACT_ATOMS: atom_id res chain seq x y z
N MET A 1 17.06 -7.98 -24.74
CA MET A 1 16.71 -7.70 -23.34
C MET A 1 15.86 -6.44 -23.35
N ASP A 2 14.53 -6.58 -23.24
CA ASP A 2 13.60 -5.45 -23.37
C ASP A 2 13.14 -4.93 -22.01
N PHE A 3 13.66 -3.78 -21.59
CA PHE A 3 13.18 -3.04 -20.43
C PHE A 3 11.72 -2.55 -20.60
N PHE A 4 11.27 -2.36 -21.84
CA PHE A 4 9.90 -1.99 -22.16
C PHE A 4 8.89 -3.13 -21.90
N ALA A 5 9.28 -4.39 -22.10
CA ALA A 5 8.44 -5.54 -21.79
C ALA A 5 8.15 -5.64 -20.28
N HIS A 6 9.12 -5.27 -19.44
CA HIS A 6 8.97 -5.29 -17.98
C HIS A 6 8.02 -4.20 -17.45
N GLN A 7 7.91 -3.04 -18.12
CA GLN A 7 6.94 -2.01 -17.73
C GLN A 7 5.49 -2.42 -18.04
N ALA A 8 5.28 -3.20 -19.10
CA ALA A 8 3.96 -3.75 -19.44
C ALA A 8 3.54 -4.83 -18.42
N ASP A 9 4.46 -5.69 -18.00
CA ASP A 9 4.19 -6.71 -16.98
C ASP A 9 3.91 -6.09 -15.61
N ALA A 10 4.63 -5.03 -15.22
CA ALA A 10 4.37 -4.31 -13.97
C ALA A 10 2.92 -3.81 -13.89
N ARG A 11 2.37 -3.26 -14.98
CA ARG A 11 0.95 -2.83 -15.04
C ARG A 11 -0.03 -3.99 -14.92
N ARG A 12 0.29 -5.15 -15.50
CA ARG A 12 -0.55 -6.34 -15.47
C ARG A 12 -0.63 -6.92 -14.05
N HIS A 13 0.48 -6.93 -13.33
CA HIS A 13 0.53 -7.34 -11.92
C HIS A 13 -0.23 -6.37 -11.01
N SER A 14 -0.07 -5.05 -11.20
CA SER A 14 -0.84 -4.05 -10.46
C SER A 14 -2.35 -4.25 -10.65
N ARG A 15 -2.82 -4.50 -11.87
CA ARG A 15 -4.25 -4.73 -12.14
C ARG A 15 -4.77 -6.00 -11.44
N ARG A 16 -3.99 -7.10 -11.44
CA ARG A 16 -4.38 -8.33 -10.75
C ARG A 16 -4.49 -8.13 -9.24
N MET A 17 -3.56 -7.37 -8.64
CA MET A 17 -3.61 -7.05 -7.21
C MET A 17 -4.85 -6.22 -6.85
N VAL A 18 -5.23 -5.24 -7.68
CA VAL A 18 -6.45 -4.46 -7.48
C VAL A 18 -7.69 -5.35 -7.55
N VAL A 19 -7.78 -6.25 -8.53
CA VAL A 19 -8.91 -7.19 -8.65
C VAL A 19 -9.00 -8.10 -7.42
N LEU A 20 -7.88 -8.67 -6.97
CA LEU A 20 -7.84 -9.51 -5.78
C LEU A 20 -8.22 -8.74 -4.52
N PHE A 21 -7.80 -7.48 -4.40
CA PHE A 21 -8.18 -6.60 -3.30
C PHE A 21 -9.69 -6.34 -3.28
N VAL A 22 -10.29 -5.98 -4.41
CA VAL A 22 -11.75 -5.78 -4.52
C VAL A 22 -12.50 -7.06 -4.17
N LEU A 23 -12.03 -8.22 -4.67
CA LEU A 23 -12.63 -9.53 -4.35
C LEU A 23 -12.54 -9.83 -2.85
N ALA A 24 -11.39 -9.57 -2.22
CA ALA A 24 -11.21 -9.74 -0.79
C ALA A 24 -12.15 -8.83 0.03
N VAL A 25 -12.32 -7.58 -0.39
CA VAL A 25 -13.28 -6.64 0.24
C VAL A 25 -14.71 -7.17 0.14
N LEU A 26 -15.15 -7.61 -1.04
CA LEU A 26 -16.48 -8.20 -1.22
C LEU A 26 -16.68 -9.46 -0.37
N ALA A 27 -15.66 -10.31 -0.28
CA ALA A 27 -15.70 -11.51 0.57
C ALA A 27 -15.83 -11.16 2.06
N ILE A 28 -15.14 -10.11 2.54
CA ILE A 28 -15.28 -9.63 3.92
C ILE A 28 -16.69 -9.10 4.17
N VAL A 29 -17.25 -8.28 3.27
CA VAL A 29 -18.62 -7.77 3.40
C VAL A 29 -19.61 -8.94 3.47
N ALA A 30 -19.51 -9.89 2.54
CA ALA A 30 -20.38 -11.07 2.52
C ALA A 30 -20.24 -11.92 3.80
N ALA A 31 -19.03 -12.08 4.34
CA ALA A 31 -18.81 -12.81 5.59
C ALA A 31 -19.43 -12.09 6.79
N VAL A 32 -19.33 -10.76 6.85
CA VAL A 32 -19.96 -9.94 7.90
C VAL A 32 -21.49 -10.02 7.80
N ASP A 33 -22.06 -9.90 6.61
CA ASP A 33 -23.51 -10.01 6.40
C ASP A 33 -24.02 -11.42 6.73
N ALA A 34 -23.29 -12.47 6.35
CA ALA A 34 -23.61 -13.85 6.72
C ALA A 34 -23.57 -14.05 8.23
N LEU A 35 -22.57 -13.49 8.92
CA LEU A 35 -22.48 -13.54 10.38
C LEU A 35 -23.69 -12.87 11.03
N ILE A 36 -24.11 -11.70 10.54
CA ILE A 36 -25.30 -10.99 11.03
C ILE A 36 -26.55 -11.84 10.81
N PHE A 37 -26.69 -12.45 9.63
CA PHE A 37 -27.83 -13.31 9.32
C PHE A 37 -27.90 -14.51 10.27
N VAL A 38 -26.76 -15.15 10.59
CA VAL A 38 -26.69 -16.24 11.55
C VAL A 38 -27.04 -15.77 12.96
N VAL A 39 -26.47 -14.65 13.42
CA VAL A 39 -26.73 -14.10 14.77
C VAL A 39 -28.20 -13.72 14.93
N PHE A 40 -28.78 -13.00 13.97
CA PHE A 40 -30.20 -12.67 14.00
C PHE A 40 -31.08 -13.91 13.84
N GLY A 41 -30.69 -14.89 13.03
CA GLY A 41 -31.43 -16.14 12.89
C GLY A 41 -31.45 -16.97 14.17
N LEU A 42 -30.36 -16.98 14.94
CA LEU A 42 -30.31 -17.62 16.25
C LEU A 42 -31.04 -16.84 17.34
N ALA A 43 -31.04 -15.50 17.26
CA ALA A 43 -31.70 -14.62 18.24
C ALA A 43 -33.22 -14.45 18.00
N SER A 44 -33.69 -14.65 16.77
CA SER A 44 -35.09 -14.46 16.40
C SER A 44 -35.88 -15.75 16.55
N SER A 45 -36.70 -15.88 17.59
CA SER A 45 -37.68 -16.97 17.75
C SER A 45 -39.00 -16.63 17.06
N ASN A 46 -38.97 -16.40 15.75
CA ASN A 46 -40.20 -16.19 14.98
C ASN A 46 -40.89 -17.55 14.71
N PRO A 47 -42.21 -17.67 14.94
CA PRO A 47 -42.94 -18.93 14.78
C PRO A 47 -42.93 -19.48 13.34
N ASP A 48 -42.67 -18.62 12.35
CA ASP A 48 -42.64 -19.00 10.93
C ASP A 48 -41.23 -19.38 10.43
N GLY A 49 -40.21 -19.38 11.31
CA GLY A 49 -38.82 -19.71 10.96
C GLY A 49 -38.11 -18.66 10.08
N SER A 50 -38.77 -17.55 9.76
CA SER A 50 -38.18 -16.47 8.96
C SER A 50 -37.23 -15.60 9.77
N VAL A 51 -36.00 -15.46 9.27
CA VAL A 51 -35.01 -14.49 9.79
C VAL A 51 -35.34 -13.12 9.21
N GLN A 52 -35.88 -12.22 10.02
CA GLN A 52 -36.09 -10.83 9.63
C GLN A 52 -34.89 -9.99 10.06
N VAL A 53 -33.99 -9.73 9.11
CA VAL A 53 -32.93 -8.72 9.30
C VAL A 53 -33.49 -7.37 8.86
N PRO A 54 -33.49 -6.34 9.72
CA PRO A 54 -33.93 -5.01 9.31
C PRO A 54 -33.06 -4.51 8.15
N LEU A 55 -33.68 -4.07 7.05
CA LEU A 55 -32.95 -3.54 5.88
C LEU A 55 -31.99 -2.40 6.28
N GLN A 56 -32.39 -1.60 7.27
CA GLN A 56 -31.56 -0.55 7.89
C GLN A 56 -30.24 -1.08 8.48
N THR A 57 -30.23 -2.29 9.08
CA THR A 57 -29.03 -2.90 9.66
C THR A 57 -28.06 -3.34 8.57
N LEU A 58 -28.56 -3.97 7.50
CA LEU A 58 -27.75 -4.35 6.34
C LEU A 58 -27.12 -3.13 5.66
N ILE A 59 -27.90 -2.08 5.42
CA ILE A 59 -27.39 -0.83 4.83
C ILE A 59 -26.35 -0.18 5.74
N ALA A 60 -26.62 -0.07 7.05
CA ALA A 60 -25.70 0.55 8.00
C ALA A 60 -24.36 -0.20 8.08
N VAL A 61 -24.39 -1.53 8.09
CA VAL A 61 -23.17 -2.35 8.16
C VAL A 61 -22.41 -2.30 6.85
N SER A 62 -23.06 -2.46 5.70
CA SER A 62 -22.43 -2.33 4.39
C SER A 62 -21.76 -0.96 4.24
N LEU A 63 -22.47 0.12 4.59
CA LEU A 63 -21.93 1.47 4.55
C LEU A 63 -20.76 1.63 5.52
N GLY A 64 -20.85 1.05 6.73
CA GLY A 64 -19.79 1.05 7.73
C GLY A 64 -18.52 0.37 7.22
N VAL A 65 -18.62 -0.83 6.64
CA VAL A 65 -17.48 -1.56 6.09
C VAL A 65 -16.84 -0.78 4.93
N ILE A 66 -17.65 -0.27 4.01
CA ILE A 66 -17.16 0.56 2.89
C ILE A 66 -16.45 1.81 3.43
N CYS A 67 -17.03 2.52 4.40
CA CYS A 67 -16.43 3.70 5.02
C CYS A 67 -15.08 3.37 5.68
N VAL A 68 -14.99 2.29 6.46
CA VAL A 68 -13.73 1.88 7.12
C VAL A 68 -12.65 1.60 6.08
N ILE A 69 -12.97 0.85 5.03
CA ILE A 69 -12.01 0.50 3.97
C ILE A 69 -11.60 1.75 3.19
N ALA A 70 -12.55 2.63 2.87
CA ALA A 70 -12.27 3.89 2.17
C ALA A 70 -11.37 4.81 3.01
N LEU A 71 -11.66 4.96 4.30
CA LEU A 71 -10.85 5.75 5.22
C LEU A 71 -9.44 5.17 5.39
N ALA A 72 -9.31 3.85 5.59
CA ALA A 72 -8.01 3.20 5.69
C ALA A 72 -7.18 3.34 4.40
N SER A 73 -7.83 3.17 3.25
CA SER A 73 -7.20 3.33 1.93
C SER A 73 -6.78 4.78 1.68
N MET A 74 -7.63 5.74 2.05
CA MET A 74 -7.35 7.16 1.91
C MET A 74 -6.22 7.60 2.84
N TYR A 75 -6.21 7.12 4.09
CA TYR A 75 -5.12 7.34 5.03
C TYR A 75 -3.80 6.77 4.52
N ARG A 76 -3.78 5.52 4.05
CA ARG A 76 -2.59 4.87 3.48
C ARG A 76 -2.09 5.60 2.23
N SER A 77 -3.01 6.06 1.39
CA SER A 77 -2.67 6.84 0.19
C SER A 77 -2.10 8.20 0.58
N ALA A 78 -2.69 8.88 1.57
CA ALA A 78 -2.19 10.16 2.08
C ALA A 78 -0.83 10.02 2.76
N SER A 79 -0.59 8.96 3.53
CA SER A 79 0.71 8.72 4.18
C SER A 79 1.82 8.45 3.17
N LEU A 80 1.49 7.82 2.03
CA LEU A 80 2.46 7.52 0.95
C LEU A 80 2.66 8.70 -0.03
N ARG A 81 1.77 9.70 -0.03
CA ARG A 81 1.91 10.91 -0.88
C ARG A 81 3.13 11.75 -0.55
N GLY A 82 3.70 11.62 0.65
CA GLY A 82 4.96 12.25 1.03
C GLY A 82 6.19 11.71 0.26
N GLY A 83 6.00 10.70 -0.59
CA GLY A 83 7.02 10.14 -1.47
C GLY A 83 8.10 9.34 -0.72
N GLY A 84 9.16 9.00 -1.45
CA GLY A 84 10.31 8.28 -0.89
C GLY A 84 11.04 9.06 0.21
N GLY A 85 11.04 10.40 0.14
CA GLY A 85 11.70 11.26 1.13
C GLY A 85 11.07 11.19 2.54
N ALA A 86 9.74 11.06 2.64
CA ALA A 86 9.08 10.88 3.94
C ALA A 86 9.46 9.53 4.59
N VAL A 87 9.54 8.46 3.78
CA VAL A 87 9.99 7.14 4.24
C VAL A 87 11.46 7.17 4.64
N ALA A 88 12.31 7.80 3.83
CA ALA A 88 13.74 7.93 4.10
C ALA A 88 14.03 8.68 5.41
N ARG A 89 13.33 9.79 5.65
CA ARG A 89 13.44 10.53 6.93
C ARG A 89 12.96 9.70 8.11
N GLY A 90 11.91 8.90 7.95
CA GLY A 90 11.43 7.98 8.99
C GLY A 90 12.44 6.89 9.36
N LEU A 91 13.34 6.54 8.45
CA LEU A 91 14.43 5.59 8.68
C LEU A 91 15.73 6.26 9.15
N HIS A 92 15.70 7.56 9.50
CA HIS A 92 16.87 8.36 9.85
C HIS A 92 17.93 8.41 8.74
N ALA A 93 17.51 8.42 7.48
CA ALA A 93 18.42 8.60 6.35
C ALA A 93 18.87 10.07 6.22
N THR A 94 20.15 10.27 5.92
CA THR A 94 20.75 11.59 5.67
C THR A 94 20.55 11.97 4.19
N PRO A 95 20.02 13.17 3.87
CA PRO A 95 19.93 13.62 2.49
C PRO A 95 21.32 13.87 1.91
N VAL A 96 21.53 13.51 0.63
CA VAL A 96 22.79 13.77 -0.08
C VAL A 96 22.71 15.15 -0.75
N PRO A 97 23.46 16.16 -0.29
CA PRO A 97 23.46 17.49 -0.89
C PRO A 97 24.03 17.47 -2.31
N PRO A 98 23.56 18.35 -3.21
CA PRO A 98 24.11 18.48 -4.55
C PRO A 98 25.57 18.94 -4.55
N ASP A 99 25.92 19.89 -3.68
CA ASP A 99 27.28 20.41 -3.50
C ASP A 99 28.02 19.68 -2.37
N THR A 100 28.42 18.45 -2.66
CA THR A 100 29.25 17.65 -1.75
C THR A 100 30.68 17.54 -2.27
N ASN A 101 31.65 17.78 -1.38
CA ASN A 101 33.07 17.53 -1.64
C ASN A 101 33.47 16.06 -1.46
N ASN A 102 32.54 15.20 -1.03
CA ASN A 102 32.82 13.78 -0.85
C ASN A 102 32.75 13.04 -2.21
N PRO A 103 33.85 12.40 -2.67
CA PRO A 103 33.87 11.70 -3.96
C PRO A 103 32.85 10.54 -4.04
N ALA A 104 32.52 9.89 -2.91
CA ALA A 104 31.55 8.80 -2.88
C ALA A 104 30.13 9.29 -3.18
N TRP A 105 29.73 10.42 -2.59
CA TRP A 105 28.41 11.01 -2.82
C TRP A 105 28.27 11.56 -4.24
N ARG A 106 29.33 12.16 -4.80
CA ARG A 106 29.34 12.58 -6.22
C ARG A 106 29.16 11.39 -7.16
N ARG A 107 29.89 10.29 -6.92
CA ARG A 107 29.74 9.07 -7.73
C ARG A 107 28.31 8.51 -7.66
N LEU A 108 27.72 8.46 -6.46
CA LEU A 108 26.34 8.01 -6.28
C LEU A 108 25.35 8.87 -7.09
N ARG A 109 25.47 10.21 -7.02
CA ARG A 109 24.61 11.12 -7.79
C ARG A 109 24.78 10.89 -9.29
N ASN A 110 26.01 10.80 -9.78
CA ASN A 110 26.27 10.57 -11.20
C ASN A 110 25.63 9.26 -11.69
N VAL A 111 25.75 8.17 -10.93
CA VAL A 111 25.12 6.89 -11.31
C VAL A 111 23.59 7.00 -11.31
N ILE A 112 23.00 7.62 -10.29
CA ILE A 112 21.54 7.81 -10.23
C ILE A 112 21.05 8.71 -11.37
N GLU A 113 21.82 9.73 -11.74
CA GLU A 113 21.52 10.63 -12.86
C GLU A 113 21.56 9.87 -14.20
N GLU A 114 22.61 9.10 -14.47
CA GLU A 114 22.70 8.27 -15.66
C GLU A 114 21.57 7.23 -15.73
N VAL A 115 21.21 6.61 -14.60
CA VAL A 115 20.08 5.68 -14.53
C VAL A 115 18.75 6.40 -14.75
N ALA A 116 18.54 7.60 -14.21
CA ALA A 116 17.33 8.38 -14.39
C ALA A 116 17.16 8.84 -15.84
N ILE A 117 18.24 9.30 -16.48
CA ILE A 117 18.29 9.65 -17.90
C ILE A 117 17.96 8.43 -18.76
N ALA A 118 18.62 7.29 -18.49
CA ALA A 118 18.37 6.04 -19.22
C ALA A 118 16.93 5.52 -19.03
N ALA A 119 16.34 5.72 -17.85
CA ALA A 119 14.98 5.33 -17.54
C ALA A 119 13.91 6.35 -17.99
N GLY A 120 14.31 7.54 -18.44
CA GLY A 120 13.40 8.60 -18.86
C GLY A 120 12.52 9.15 -17.72
N VAL A 121 13.01 9.12 -16.48
CA VAL A 121 12.31 9.60 -15.28
C VAL A 121 13.03 10.80 -14.68
N PRO A 122 12.32 11.73 -14.00
CA PRO A 122 12.99 12.81 -13.29
C PRO A 122 13.95 12.26 -12.22
N VAL A 123 15.09 12.93 -12.05
CA VAL A 123 16.09 12.53 -11.04
C VAL A 123 15.46 12.58 -9.65
N PRO A 124 15.43 11.45 -8.90
CA PRO A 124 14.79 11.40 -7.60
C PRO A 124 15.63 12.11 -6.52
N GLU A 125 15.01 12.44 -5.39
CA GLU A 125 15.73 12.85 -4.18
C GLU A 125 16.59 11.69 -3.65
N ILE A 126 17.83 11.98 -3.26
CA ILE A 126 18.82 10.98 -2.87
C ILE A 126 19.06 11.06 -1.36
N TYR A 127 18.87 9.94 -0.68
CA TYR A 127 19.09 9.78 0.76
C TYR A 127 19.98 8.56 1.00
N VAL A 128 20.86 8.64 2.00
CA VAL A 128 21.73 7.54 2.42
C VAL A 128 21.39 7.18 3.86
N LEU A 129 21.09 5.91 4.11
CA LEU A 129 21.00 5.42 5.49
C LEU A 129 22.42 5.15 5.98
N GLU A 130 22.82 5.82 7.06
CA GLU A 130 24.12 5.62 7.70
C GLU A 130 24.16 4.38 8.60
N GLN A 131 23.21 3.44 8.42
CA GLN A 131 23.06 2.26 9.25
C GLN A 131 24.25 1.32 9.12
N ASP A 132 25.03 1.24 10.20
CA ASP A 132 26.00 0.22 10.59
C ASP A 132 26.26 -0.93 9.60
N ALA A 133 27.13 -0.70 8.61
CA ALA A 133 27.85 -1.78 7.93
C ALA A 133 28.81 -2.55 8.86
N ARG A 134 28.76 -2.31 10.20
CA ARG A 134 29.70 -2.85 11.19
C ARG A 134 29.28 -4.16 11.85
N HIS A 135 28.09 -4.71 11.59
CA HIS A 135 27.62 -5.90 12.31
C HIS A 135 27.46 -7.19 11.49
N GLN A 136 27.95 -7.26 10.25
CA GLN A 136 27.86 -8.50 9.46
C GLN A 136 29.19 -8.96 8.84
N CYS A 137 30.30 -8.76 9.56
CA CYS A 137 31.58 -9.39 9.23
C CYS A 137 32.35 -9.88 10.48
N VAL A 138 31.63 -10.44 11.47
CA VAL A 138 32.24 -11.31 12.49
C VAL A 138 31.29 -12.49 12.75
N ARG A 139 31.39 -13.54 11.93
CA ARG A 139 31.55 -14.93 12.35
C ARG A 139 31.72 -15.83 11.14
#